data_AF-A0A6L8KMK5-F1
#
_entry.id   AF-A0A6L8KMK5-F1
#
_cell.length_a   1.000
_cell.length_b   1.000
_cell.length_c   1.000
_cell.angle_alpha   90.00
_cell.angle_beta   90.00
_cell.angle_gamma   90.00
#
_symmetry.space_group_name_H-M   'P 1'
#
loop_
_entity.id
_entity.type
_entity.pdbx_description
1 polymer ?
#
loop_
_entity_poly.entity_id
_entity_poly.type
_entity_poly.pdbx_seq_one_letter_code
_entity_poly.pdbx_strand_id
1 'polypeptide(L)'
;MALSIESSARAGGPAVQNQISMLLSQIRGLRKQLTALRKQLEKATDPNEQKMLMKQIMDLQRLIEMQEQQIANIQQEELRKQKLREKVNDTKAA
;
A
#
# COMPACT_ATOMS: atom_id res chain seq x y z
N MET A 1 -13.78 43.77 3.95
CA MET A 1 -13.64 42.57 4.79
C MET A 1 -13.46 41.39 3.84
N ALA A 2 -12.21 40.95 3.65
CA ALA A 2 -11.89 39.81 2.79
C ALA A 2 -12.17 38.52 3.57
N LEU A 3 -13.11 37.71 3.08
CA LEU A 3 -13.42 36.41 3.67
C LEU A 3 -12.27 35.44 3.44
N SER A 4 -11.74 34.96 4.56
CA SER A 4 -10.68 33.98 4.66
C SER A 4 -11.07 32.66 4.00
N ILE A 5 -10.29 32.30 2.99
CA ILE A 5 -9.66 31.00 2.73
C ILE A 5 -9.99 29.96 3.81
N GLU A 6 -11.01 29.13 3.59
CA GLU A 6 -11.04 27.78 4.14
C GLU A 6 -10.89 26.82 2.97
N SER A 7 -9.63 26.49 2.73
CA SER A 7 -9.16 25.45 1.84
C SER A 7 -9.89 24.14 2.18
N SER A 8 -10.91 23.82 1.38
CA SER A 8 -11.50 22.49 1.30
C SER A 8 -10.41 21.47 1.05
N ALA A 9 -9.87 20.91 2.14
CA ALA A 9 -8.91 19.83 2.15
C ALA A 9 -9.60 18.61 1.51
N ARG A 10 -9.36 18.46 0.21
CA ARG A 10 -9.74 17.31 -0.61
C ARG A 10 -9.40 16.02 0.14
N ALA A 11 -10.35 15.09 0.10
CA ALA A 11 -10.23 13.74 0.64
C ALA A 11 -8.89 13.10 0.23
N GLY A 12 -8.23 12.41 1.18
CA GLY A 12 -6.85 11.93 0.99
C GLY A 12 -5.85 13.08 1.00
N GLY A 13 -5.46 13.55 2.18
CA GLY A 13 -4.39 14.55 2.27
C GLY A 13 -3.11 14.05 1.57
N PRO A 14 -2.24 14.95 1.07
CA PRO A 14 -1.02 14.59 0.32
C PRO A 14 -0.13 13.59 1.06
N ALA A 15 -0.17 13.57 2.40
CA ALA A 15 0.52 12.60 3.23
C ALA A 15 0.06 11.14 3.02
N VAL A 16 -1.25 10.89 2.91
CA VAL A 16 -1.78 9.54 2.73
C VAL A 16 -1.46 9.02 1.33
N GLN A 17 -1.56 9.89 0.33
CA GLN A 17 -1.21 9.54 -1.04
C GLN A 17 0.28 9.23 -1.19
N ASN A 18 1.14 10.02 -0.53
CA ASN A 18 2.58 9.74 -0.45
C ASN A 18 2.87 8.38 0.22
N GLN A 19 2.17 8.07 1.32
CA GLN A 19 2.33 6.78 2.01
C GLN A 19 1.95 5.59 1.10
N ILE A 20 0.82 5.67 0.39
CA ILE A 20 0.41 4.64 -0.57
C ILE A 20 1.45 4.51 -1.70
N SER A 21 1.93 5.62 -2.25
CA SER A 21 2.97 5.61 -3.29
C SER A 21 4.27 4.96 -2.82
N MET A 22 4.70 5.20 -1.58
CA MET A 22 5.86 4.54 -1.00
C MET A 22 5.67 3.03 -0.88
N LEU A 23 4.52 2.58 -0.36
CA LEU A 23 4.20 1.15 -0.25
C LEU A 23 4.16 0.48 -1.64
N LEU A 24 3.55 1.12 -2.64
CA LEU A 24 3.55 0.62 -4.02
C LEU A 24 4.95 0.51 -4.63
N SER A 25 5.82 1.48 -4.34
CA SER A 25 7.23 1.42 -4.77
C SER A 25 7.97 0.27 -4.10
N GLN A 26 7.76 0.04 -2.81
CA GLN A 26 8.33 -1.10 -2.08
C GLN A 26 7.85 -2.43 -2.66
N ILE A 27 6.54 -2.61 -2.86
CA ILE A 27 5.96 -3.80 -3.49
C ILE A 27 6.61 -4.07 -4.85
N ARG A 28 6.82 -3.03 -5.68
CA ARG A 28 7.49 -3.17 -6.98
C ARG A 28 8.92 -3.66 -6.83
N GLY A 29 9.66 -3.17 -5.84
CA GLY A 29 11.00 -3.65 -5.50
C GLY A 29 11.00 -5.12 -5.08
N LEU A 30 10.10 -5.50 -4.16
CA LEU A 30 9.95 -6.88 -3.68
C LEU A 30 9.57 -7.84 -4.82
N ARG A 31 8.67 -7.45 -5.72
CA ARG A 31 8.30 -8.27 -6.89
C ARG A 31 9.48 -8.51 -7.83
N LYS A 32 10.37 -7.53 -8.03
CA LYS A 32 11.61 -7.71 -8.80
C LYS A 32 12.55 -8.71 -8.13
N GLN A 33 12.72 -8.61 -6.81
CA GLN A 33 13.54 -9.56 -6.04
C GLN A 33 12.96 -10.98 -6.13
N LEU A 34 11.64 -11.11 -6.03
CA LEU A 34 10.94 -12.38 -6.15
C LEU A 34 11.18 -13.01 -7.54
N THR A 35 11.12 -12.24 -8.61
CA THR A 35 11.48 -12.73 -9.96
C THR A 35 12.93 -13.20 -10.03
N ALA A 36 13.88 -12.48 -9.40
CA ALA A 36 15.28 -12.88 -9.38
C ALA A 36 15.49 -14.19 -8.62
N LEU A 37 14.87 -14.34 -7.44
CA LEU A 37 14.95 -15.56 -6.63
C LEU A 37 14.32 -16.76 -7.32
N ARG A 38 13.20 -16.59 -8.03
CA ARG A 38 12.61 -17.66 -8.84
C ARG A 38 13.55 -18.13 -9.94
N LYS A 39 14.23 -17.21 -10.63
CA LYS A 39 15.25 -17.54 -11.63
C LYS A 39 16.46 -18.23 -11.03
N GLN A 40 16.83 -17.90 -9.79
CA GLN A 40 17.90 -18.61 -9.08
C GLN A 40 17.45 -20.02 -8.70
N LEU A 41 16.21 -20.19 -8.21
CA LEU A 41 15.65 -21.48 -7.87
C LEU A 41 15.60 -22.43 -9.08
N GLU A 42 15.23 -21.93 -10.25
CA GLU A 42 15.24 -22.70 -11.51
C GLU A 42 16.64 -23.20 -11.91
N LYS A 43 17.70 -22.51 -11.48
CA LYS A 43 19.10 -22.84 -11.78
C LYS A 43 19.78 -23.63 -10.67
N ALA A 44 19.24 -23.57 -9.46
CA ALA A 44 19.81 -24.23 -8.28
C ALA A 44 19.73 -25.74 -8.43
N THR A 45 20.88 -26.41 -8.29
CA THR A 45 20.99 -27.88 -8.38
C THR A 45 21.12 -28.52 -7.00
N ASP A 46 21.57 -27.75 -5.99
CA ASP A 46 21.69 -28.21 -4.62
C ASP A 46 20.34 -28.18 -3.89
N PRO A 47 19.87 -29.31 -3.31
CA PRO A 47 18.62 -29.35 -2.56
C PRO A 47 18.56 -28.41 -1.35
N ASN A 48 19.71 -28.10 -0.72
CA ASN A 48 19.73 -27.19 0.43
C ASN A 48 19.57 -25.72 -0.01
N GLU A 49 20.27 -25.33 -1.08
CA GLU A 49 20.07 -24.04 -1.75
C GLU A 49 18.62 -23.86 -2.21
N GLN A 50 18.01 -24.88 -2.85
CA GLN A 50 16.61 -24.83 -3.27
C GLN A 50 15.66 -24.57 -2.11
N LYS A 51 15.84 -25.27 -0.97
CA LYS A 51 15.02 -25.04 0.24
C LYS A 51 15.15 -23.62 0.76
N MET A 52 16.38 -23.09 0.80
CA MET A 52 16.62 -21.72 1.25
C MET A 52 15.94 -20.69 0.33
N LEU A 53 16.07 -20.86 -0.98
CA LEU A 53 15.43 -20.00 -1.99
C LEU A 53 13.90 -20.06 -1.91
N MET A 54 13.32 -21.27 -1.76
CA MET A 54 11.88 -21.42 -1.56
C MET A 54 11.38 -20.68 -0.32
N LYS A 55 12.11 -20.80 0.80
CA LYS A 55 11.77 -20.07 2.04
C LYS A 55 11.81 -18.55 1.82
N GLN A 56 12.87 -18.04 1.19
CA GLN A 56 12.99 -16.61 0.88
C GLN A 56 11.87 -16.11 -0.04
N ILE A 57 11.46 -16.92 -1.03
CA ILE A 57 10.34 -16.60 -1.91
C ILE A 57 9.03 -16.51 -1.10
N MET A 58 8.77 -17.47 -0.21
CA MET A 58 7.58 -17.45 0.64
C MET A 58 7.55 -16.24 1.57
N ASP A 59 8.69 -15.92 2.20
CA ASP A 59 8.80 -14.78 3.12
C ASP A 59 8.55 -13.46 2.37
N LEU A 60 9.09 -13.29 1.16
CA LEU A 60 8.83 -12.12 0.32
C LEU A 60 7.38 -12.03 -0.16
N GLN A 61 6.76 -13.16 -0.52
CA GLN A 61 5.35 -13.19 -0.90
C GLN A 61 4.48 -12.71 0.26
N ARG A 62 4.74 -13.20 1.47
CA ARG A 62 4.01 -12.78 2.67
C ARG A 62 4.19 -11.29 2.97
N LEU A 63 5.40 -10.77 2.78
CA LEU A 63 5.67 -9.34 2.96
C LEU A 63 4.89 -8.48 1.94
N ILE A 64 4.83 -8.91 0.68
CA ILE A 64 4.02 -8.24 -0.36
C ILE A 64 2.55 -8.23 0.05
N GLU A 65 2.00 -9.37 0.47
CA GLU A 65 0.60 -9.46 0.90
C GLU A 65 0.30 -8.52 2.08
N MET A 66 1.20 -8.44 3.07
CA MET A 66 1.06 -7.51 4.19
C MET A 66 1.04 -6.04 3.73
N GLN A 67 1.90 -5.66 2.80
CA GLN A 67 1.93 -4.30 2.25
C GLN A 67 0.67 -3.99 1.43
N GLU A 68 0.17 -4.95 0.65
CA GLU A 68 -1.08 -4.81 -0.10
C GLU A 68 -2.29 -4.66 0.84
N GLN A 69 -2.33 -5.43 1.93
CA GLN A 69 -3.35 -5.28 2.99
C GLN A 69 -3.27 -3.90 3.67
N GLN A 70 -2.06 -3.41 3.93
CA GLN A 70 -1.88 -2.08 4.51
C GLN A 70 -2.43 -0.99 3.58
N ILE A 71 -2.20 -1.08 2.27
CA ILE A 71 -2.77 -0.16 1.29
C ILE A 71 -4.31 -0.24 1.31
N ALA A 72 -4.87 -1.45 1.31
CA ALA A 72 -6.32 -1.63 1.34
C ALA A 72 -6.95 -1.01 2.59
N ASN A 73 -6.34 -1.19 3.76
CA ASN A 73 -6.79 -0.60 5.01
C ASN A 73 -6.77 0.93 4.96
N ILE A 74 -5.67 1.53 4.48
CA ILE A 74 -5.55 2.99 4.32
C ILE A 74 -6.65 3.52 3.40
N GLN A 75 -6.89 2.86 2.27
CA GLN A 75 -7.93 3.27 1.31
C GLN A 75 -9.34 3.18 1.91
N GLN A 76 -9.63 2.12 2.68
CA GLN A 76 -10.92 1.97 3.37
C GLN A 76 -11.12 3.04 4.44
N GLU A 77 -10.09 3.37 5.22
CA GLU A 77 -10.16 4.42 6.22
C GLU A 77 -10.43 5.79 5.60
N GLU A 78 -9.74 6.12 4.51
CA GLU A 78 -9.97 7.38 3.80
C GLU A 78 -11.39 7.46 3.23
N LEU A 79 -11.90 6.37 2.65
CA LEU A 79 -13.28 6.30 2.16
C LEU A 79 -14.29 6.49 3.30
N ARG A 80 -14.05 5.89 4.47
CA ARG A 80 -14.91 6.09 5.66
C ARG A 80 -14.89 7.54 6.12
N LYS A 81 -13.70 8.16 6.25
CA LYS A 81 -13.57 9.58 6.64
C LYS A 81 -14.29 10.50 5.67
N GLN A 82 -14.20 10.23 4.37
CA GLN A 82 -14.89 11.03 3.34
C GLN A 82 -16.42 10.95 3.52
N LYS A 83 -16.97 9.74 3.65
CA LYS A 83 -18.42 9.54 3.89
C LYS A 83 -18.91 10.21 5.16
N LEU A 84 -18.12 10.20 6.23
CA LEU A 84 -18.45 10.90 7.48
C LEU A 84 -18.50 12.41 7.29
N ARG A 85 -17.55 12.99 6.54
CA ARG A 85 -17.54 14.43 6.24
C ARG A 85 -18.72 14.87 5.37
N GLU A 86 -19.06 14.09 4.35
CA GLU A 86 -20.24 14.33 3.51
C GLU A 86 -21.51 14.39 4.36
N LYS A 87 -21.74 13.39 5.23
CA LYS A 87 -22.88 13.39 6.15
C LYS A 87 -22.93 14.60 7.10
N VAL A 88 -21.78 15.04 7.62
CA VAL A 88 -21.69 16.21 8.51
C VAL A 88 -21.97 17.51 7.76
N ASN A 89 -21.56 17.60 6.49
CA ASN A 89 -21.82 18.78 5.66
C ASN A 89 -23.30 18.83 5.24
N ASP A 90 -23.91 17.70 4.90
CA ASP A 90 -25.33 17.61 4.55
C ASP A 90 -26.24 17.98 5.73
N THR A 91 -25.86 17.61 6.96
CA THR A 91 -26.61 17.97 8.18
C THR A 91 -26.40 19.41 8.65
N LYS A 92 -25.35 20.09 8.19
CA LYS A 92 -25.14 21.53 8.45
C LYS A 92 -25.79 22.44 7.40
N ALA A 93 -26.11 21.90 6.22
CA ALA A 93 -26.72 22.63 5.11
C ALA A 93 -28.26 22.50 5.07
N ALA A 94 -28.85 21.67 5.94
CA ALA A 94 -30.29 21.50 6.14
C ALA A 94 -30.73 22.20 7.43
#